data_AF-A0A520C266-F1
#
_entry.id   AF-A0A520C266-F1
#
_cell.length_a   1.000
_cell.length_b   1.000
_cell.length_c   1.000
_cell.angle_alpha   90.00
_cell.angle_beta   90.00
_cell.angle_gamma   90.00
#
_symmetry.space_group_name_H-M   'P 1'
#
loop_
_entity.id
_entity.type
_entity.pdbx_description
1 polymer ?
#
loop_
_entity_poly.entity_id
_entity_poly.type
_entity_poly.pdbx_seq_one_letter_code
_entity_poly.pdbx_strand_id
1 'polypeptide(L)'
;MSLLIPVAKGDEYLEVHPTTLAAHRELGWRECEAREQPADDADPEGAKKATVAELREQLAAKGIEIPEGAKKADLVALLEANA
;
A
#
# COMPACT_ATOMS: atom_id res chain seq x y z
N MET A 1 -6.51 -2.27 -29.77
CA MET A 1 -6.18 -2.75 -28.41
C MET A 1 -4.68 -2.59 -28.24
N SER A 2 -4.24 -1.48 -27.68
CA SER A 2 -2.82 -1.25 -27.42
C SER A 2 -2.43 -2.04 -26.17
N LEU A 3 -1.64 -3.10 -26.33
CA LEU A 3 -1.11 -3.88 -25.21
C LEU A 3 0.07 -3.09 -24.63
N LEU A 4 -0.12 -2.49 -23.45
CA LEU A 4 0.96 -1.86 -22.72
C LEU A 4 1.75 -2.93 -21.95
N ILE A 5 3.07 -2.81 -22.01
CA ILE A 5 4.00 -3.71 -21.34
C ILE A 5 4.49 -3.02 -20.07
N PRO A 6 4.24 -3.59 -18.89
CA PRO A 6 4.72 -3.08 -17.63
C PRO A 6 6.23 -3.28 -17.50
N VAL A 7 6.92 -2.21 -17.14
CA VAL A 7 8.36 -2.18 -16.91
C VAL A 7 8.67 -1.52 -15.57
N ALA A 8 9.74 -1.98 -14.92
CA ALA A 8 10.23 -1.41 -13.68
C ALA A 8 11.72 -1.05 -13.77
N LYS A 9 12.12 -0.01 -13.04
CA LYS A 9 13.51 0.41 -12.89
C LYS A 9 13.75 0.88 -11.46
N GLY A 10 14.34 0.02 -10.64
CA GLY A 10 14.48 0.29 -9.20
C GLY A 10 13.10 0.31 -8.53
N ASP A 11 12.73 1.47 -7.98
CA ASP A 11 11.43 1.72 -7.36
C ASP A 11 10.39 2.36 -8.31
N GLU A 12 10.79 2.69 -9.55
CA GLU A 12 9.90 3.26 -10.55
C GLU A 12 9.20 2.18 -11.39
N TYR A 13 7.91 2.38 -11.65
CA TYR A 13 7.05 1.55 -12.49
C TYR A 13 6.44 2.37 -13.61
N LEU A 14 6.43 1.83 -14.83
CA LEU A 14 5.88 2.48 -16.02
C LEU A 14 5.28 1.44 -16.97
N GLU A 15 4.20 1.80 -17.67
CA GLU A 15 3.58 0.95 -18.69
C GLU A 15 3.87 1.55 -20.07
N VAL A 16 4.60 0.80 -20.90
CA VAL A 16 5.11 1.31 -22.17
C VAL A 16 4.59 0.51 -23.35
N HIS A 17 4.46 1.13 -24.51
CA HIS A 17 4.10 0.39 -25.72
C HIS A 17 5.24 -0.57 -26.13
N PRO A 18 4.97 -1.74 -26.74
CA PRO A 18 6.02 -2.63 -27.24
C PRO A 18 7.03 -1.97 -28.17
N THR A 19 6.62 -0.93 -28.90
CA THR A 19 7.52 -0.16 -29.78
C THR A 19 8.54 0.66 -29.01
N THR A 20 8.22 1.08 -27.78
CA THR A 20 9.11 1.87 -26.91
C THR A 20 9.83 1.02 -25.87
N LEU A 21 9.47 -0.26 -25.73
CA LEU A 21 10.08 -1.19 -24.78
C LEU A 21 11.59 -1.33 -24.98
N ALA A 22 12.04 -1.45 -26.24
CA ALA A 22 13.45 -1.59 -26.57
C ALA A 22 14.29 -0.41 -26.04
N ALA A 23 13.81 0.82 -26.24
CA ALA A 23 14.47 2.02 -25.73
C ALA A 23 14.50 2.05 -24.19
N HIS A 24 13.45 1.58 -23.52
CA HIS A 24 13.42 1.49 -22.06
C HIS A 24 14.39 0.42 -21.55
N ARG A 25 14.53 -0.71 -22.23
CA ARG A 25 15.54 -1.74 -21.90
C ARG A 25 16.96 -1.20 -21.95
N GLU A 26 17.29 -0.38 -22.95
CA GLU A 26 18.59 0.30 -23.04
C GLU A 26 18.82 1.29 -21.90
N LEU A 27 17.75 1.94 -21.44
CA LEU A 27 17.76 2.83 -20.27
C LEU A 27 17.81 2.08 -18.93
N GLY A 28 17.84 0.75 -18.94
CA GLY A 28 17.93 -0.11 -17.75
C GLY A 28 16.59 -0.50 -17.15
N TRP A 29 15.48 -0.26 -17.84
CA TRP A 29 14.16 -0.77 -17.45
C TRP A 29 14.05 -2.27 -17.76
N ARG A 30 13.40 -3.00 -16.87
CA ARG A 30 13.15 -4.44 -17.04
C ARG A 30 11.67 -4.68 -17.12
N GLU A 31 11.28 -5.57 -18.04
CA GLU A 31 9.94 -6.14 -18.07
C GLU A 31 9.67 -6.78 -16.71
N CYS A 32 8.58 -6.38 -16.07
CA CYS A 32 8.10 -7.00 -14.84
C CYS A 32 6.72 -7.56 -15.10
N GLU A 33 6.30 -8.53 -14.28
CA GLU A 33 4.90 -8.90 -14.23
C GLU A 33 4.10 -7.64 -13.94
N ALA A 34 2.97 -7.47 -14.66
CA ALA A 34 2.06 -6.36 -14.41
C ALA A 34 1.83 -6.32 -12.92
N ARG A 35 2.29 -5.24 -12.27
CA ARG A 35 1.87 -4.97 -10.91
C ARG A 35 0.38 -4.83 -11.06
N GLU A 36 -0.38 -5.83 -10.62
CA GLU A 36 -1.79 -5.67 -10.35
C GLU A 36 -1.82 -4.37 -9.55
N GLN A 37 -2.31 -3.29 -10.16
CA GLN A 37 -2.46 -2.05 -9.43
C GLN A 37 -3.25 -2.50 -8.19
N PRO A 38 -2.71 -2.37 -6.97
CA PRO A 38 -3.59 -2.48 -5.84
C PRO A 38 -4.65 -1.44 -6.17
N ALA A 39 -5.90 -1.90 -6.26
CA ALA A 39 -6.99 -1.00 -6.08
C ALA A 39 -6.58 -0.11 -4.91
N ASP A 40 -6.67 1.21 -5.12
CA ASP A 40 -6.91 2.14 -4.03
C ASP A 40 -7.79 1.38 -3.00
N ASP A 41 -7.26 1.14 -1.80
CA ASP A 41 -7.70 0.13 -0.80
C ASP A 41 -7.16 -1.31 -0.93
N ALA A 42 -5.86 -1.51 -0.70
CA ALA A 42 -5.38 -2.64 0.11
C ALA A 42 -3.91 -2.41 0.49
N ASP A 43 -3.69 -1.86 1.69
CA ASP A 43 -2.43 -2.01 2.41
C ASP A 43 -2.00 -3.49 2.37
N PRO A 44 -0.85 -3.83 1.73
CA PRO A 44 -0.35 -5.19 1.79
C PRO A 44 0.20 -5.40 3.20
N GLU A 45 -0.48 -6.27 3.93
CA GLU A 45 -0.06 -6.89 5.17
C GLU A 45 1.45 -7.19 5.13
N GLY A 46 2.23 -6.37 5.83
CA GLY A 46 3.66 -6.33 5.60
C GLY A 46 4.43 -5.45 6.58
N ALA A 47 4.19 -5.66 7.86
CA ALA A 47 5.02 -5.24 9.00
C ALA A 47 4.71 -3.89 9.70
N LYS A 48 3.93 -4.05 10.78
CA LYS A 48 4.18 -3.48 12.12
C LYS A 48 3.82 -2.02 12.39
N LYS A 49 2.91 -1.41 11.66
CA LYS A 49 2.31 -0.14 12.09
C LYS A 49 0.84 -0.07 11.69
N ALA A 50 -0.05 -0.77 12.43
CA ALA A 50 -1.47 -0.40 12.46
C ALA A 50 -1.56 1.13 12.53
N THR A 51 -2.13 1.75 11.51
CA THR A 51 -2.16 3.21 11.44
C THR A 51 -3.09 3.73 12.53
N VAL A 52 -2.94 5.00 12.92
CA VAL A 52 -3.83 5.60 13.93
C VAL A 52 -5.28 5.49 13.50
N ALA A 53 -5.58 5.59 12.20
CA ALA A 53 -6.91 5.39 11.64
C ALA A 53 -7.44 3.99 11.93
N GLU A 54 -6.66 2.96 11.63
CA GLU A 54 -7.06 1.56 11.80
C GLU A 54 -7.22 1.15 13.26
N LEU A 55 -6.37 1.67 14.15
CA LEU A 55 -6.52 1.47 15.59
C LEU A 55 -7.83 2.12 16.11
N ARG A 56 -8.19 3.28 15.57
CA ARG A 56 -9.45 3.94 15.94
C ARG A 56 -10.66 3.17 15.40
N GLU A 57 -10.58 2.64 14.19
CA GLU A 57 -11.65 1.78 13.66
C GLU A 57 -11.85 0.53 14.50
N GLN A 58 -10.78 -0.15 14.92
CA GLN A 58 -10.90 -1.35 15.75
C GLN A 58 -11.46 -1.04 17.15
N LEU A 59 -11.07 0.08 17.75
CA LEU A 59 -11.63 0.55 19.02
C LEU A 59 -13.11 0.93 18.88
N ALA A 60 -13.47 1.65 17.82
CA ALA A 60 -14.84 2.02 17.53
C ALA A 60 -15.71 0.78 17.24
N ALA A 61 -15.19 -0.23 16.52
CA ALA A 61 -15.86 -1.49 16.26
C ALA A 61 -16.13 -2.30 17.55
N LYS A 62 -15.25 -2.18 18.55
CA LYS A 62 -15.44 -2.76 19.90
C LYS A 62 -16.33 -1.89 20.80
N GLY A 63 -16.78 -0.72 20.34
CA GLY A 63 -17.60 0.22 21.11
C GLY A 63 -16.81 0.96 22.20
N ILE A 64 -15.48 1.06 22.05
CA ILE A 64 -14.60 1.76 23.00
C ILE A 64 -14.55 3.23 22.59
N GLU A 65 -15.00 4.12 23.48
CA GLU A 65 -14.89 5.57 23.26
C GLU A 65 -13.43 6.00 23.21
N ILE A 66 -13.06 6.62 22.10
CA ILE A 66 -11.70 7.08 21.84
C ILE A 66 -11.61 8.53 22.29
N PRO A 67 -10.81 8.86 23.31
CA PRO A 67 -10.67 10.25 23.73
C PRO A 67 -10.06 11.09 22.60
N GLU A 68 -10.63 12.27 22.38
CA GLU A 68 -10.15 13.20 21.35
C GLU A 68 -8.74 13.68 21.73
N GLY A 69 -7.72 13.18 21.02
CA GLY A 69 -6.30 13.39 21.34
C GLY A 69 -5.55 12.17 21.83
N ALA A 70 -6.20 11.00 21.92
CA ALA A 70 -5.54 9.71 22.17
C ALA A 70 -4.41 9.50 21.15
N LYS A 71 -3.18 9.36 21.64
CA LYS A 71 -2.02 9.11 20.78
C LYS A 71 -2.03 7.65 20.35
N LYS A 72 -1.25 7.34 19.31
CA LYS A 72 -1.08 5.96 18.82
C LYS A 72 -0.81 4.96 19.96
N ALA A 73 -0.03 5.34 20.96
CA ALA A 73 0.26 4.51 22.12
C ALA A 73 -0.99 4.20 22.97
N ASP A 74 -1.83 5.21 23.27
CA ASP A 74 -3.10 5.02 23.98
C ASP A 74 -4.07 4.15 23.19
N LEU A 75 -4.15 4.34 21.87
CA LEU A 75 -5.04 3.55 21.02
C LEU A 75 -4.61 2.07 20.97
N VAL A 76 -3.31 1.79 20.86
CA VAL A 76 -2.79 0.42 20.95
C VAL A 76 -3.05 -0.17 22.33
N ALA A 77 -2.80 0.58 23.40
CA ALA A 77 -3.00 0.10 24.77
C ALA A 77 -4.48 -0.22 25.06
N LEU A 78 -5.40 0.63 24.61
CA LEU A 78 -6.85 0.39 24.72
C LEU A 78 -7.26 -0.84 23.90
N LEU A 79 -6.67 -1.02 22.73
CA LEU A 79 -6.98 -2.14 21.84
C LEU A 79 -6.44 -3.45 22.41
N GLU A 80 -5.21 -3.49 22.91
CA GLU A 80 -4.61 -4.67 23.56
C GLU A 80 -5.29 -5.02 24.89
N ALA A 81 -5.68 -4.02 25.69
CA ALA A 81 -6.43 -4.25 26.93
C ALA A 81 -7.83 -4.82 26.68
N ASN A 82 -8.38 -4.66 25.48
CA ASN A 82 -9.71 -5.14 25.08
C ASN A 82 -9.66 -6.08 23.86
N ALA A 83 -8.48 -6.65 23.54
CA ALA A 83 -8.26 -7.48 22.35
C ALA A 83 -9.04 -8.79 22.44
#